data_AF-A0A840ADZ5-F1
#
_entry.id   AF-A0A840ADZ5-F1
#
_cell.length_a   1.000
_cell.length_b   1.000
_cell.length_c   1.000
_cell.angle_alpha   90.00
_cell.angle_beta   90.00
_cell.angle_gamma   90.00
#
_symmetry.space_group_name_H-M   'P 1'
#
loop_
_entity.id
_entity.type
_entity.pdbx_description
1 polymer ?
#
loop_
_entity_poly.entity_id
_entity_poly.type
_entity_poly.pdbx_seq_one_letter_code
_entity_poly.pdbx_strand_id
1 'polypeptide(L)'
;MTLPTRFRELVGVPLRVRLRDGLRPEIVLQPEMQAAHAALERLWTALAQATGLVAPPAFPAADFVFALFAPCEDASEAPLRPGIAWSDAQALAGAAPHSPVVLARLLRALGARLAAPLGVASAQAYGFGAALAFAATGQVTRATEQQECDIAGAVLGAAPGLAFNEAGEDAWAPALWAALAPGFARITDIHRQWTAEPALLARSRAAWRRGVTLELGGA
;
A
#
# COMPACT_ATOMS: atom_id res chain seq x y z
N MET A 1 27.58 -0.12 20.74
CA MET A 1 27.66 -0.83 19.45
C MET A 1 26.96 0.01 18.40
N THR A 2 27.62 0.32 17.29
CA THR A 2 27.01 1.02 16.16
C THR A 2 26.49 -0.01 15.17
N LEU A 3 25.19 0.02 14.86
CA LEU A 3 24.63 -0.84 13.82
C LEU A 3 25.20 -0.41 12.45
N PRO A 4 25.53 -1.37 11.56
CA PRO A 4 25.85 -1.05 10.18
C PRO A 4 24.74 -0.20 9.55
N THR A 5 25.08 0.71 8.62
CA THR A 5 24.13 1.68 8.05
C THR A 5 22.83 1.05 7.57
N ARG A 6 22.91 -0.13 6.92
CA ARG A 6 21.76 -0.90 6.45
C ARG A 6 20.80 -1.39 7.54
N PHE A 7 21.20 -1.36 8.81
CA PHE A 7 20.40 -1.80 9.97
C PHE A 7 19.99 -0.62 10.87
N ARG A 8 20.28 0.63 10.48
CA ARG A 8 19.86 1.80 11.27
C ARG A 8 18.35 1.92 11.39
N GLU A 9 17.61 1.44 10.39
CA GLU A 9 16.14 1.39 10.44
C GLU A 9 15.59 0.43 11.51
N LEU A 10 16.43 -0.46 12.07
CA LEU A 10 16.05 -1.35 13.16
C LEU A 10 16.34 -0.75 14.55
N VAL A 11 16.85 0.49 14.63
CA VAL A 11 17.07 1.16 15.91
C VAL A 11 15.73 1.35 16.62
N GLY A 12 15.64 0.90 17.87
CA GLY A 12 14.43 0.98 18.67
C GLY A 12 13.45 -0.20 18.47
N VAL A 13 13.72 -1.12 17.54
CA VAL A 13 12.92 -2.34 17.38
C VAL A 13 13.22 -3.30 18.53
N PRO A 14 12.21 -3.75 19.30
CA PRO A 14 12.42 -4.75 20.35
C PRO A 14 12.99 -6.04 19.74
N LEU A 15 14.00 -6.60 20.40
CA LEU A 15 14.65 -7.85 19.98
C LEU A 15 14.40 -8.92 21.04
N ARG A 16 13.96 -10.09 20.60
CA ARG A 16 13.99 -11.31 21.42
C ARG A 16 15.36 -11.94 21.32
N VAL A 17 15.98 -12.16 22.47
CA VAL A 17 17.25 -12.89 22.58
C VAL A 17 16.94 -14.37 22.75
N ARG A 18 17.49 -15.22 21.89
CA ARG A 18 17.35 -16.68 21.99
C ARG A 18 18.73 -17.32 21.94
N LEU A 19 18.96 -18.29 22.81
CA LEU A 19 20.12 -19.16 22.71
C LEU A 19 19.77 -20.31 21.76
N ARG A 20 20.47 -20.39 20.63
CA ARG A 20 20.42 -21.58 19.78
C ARG A 20 21.49 -22.54 20.28
N ASP A 21 21.05 -23.52 21.05
CA ASP A 21 21.92 -24.55 21.56
C ASP A 21 22.15 -25.61 20.47
N GLY A 22 23.39 -25.73 20.03
CA GLY A 22 23.83 -26.61 18.95
C GLY A 22 25.32 -26.89 19.11
N LEU A 23 25.95 -27.56 18.14
CA LEU A 23 27.40 -27.87 18.19
C LEU A 23 28.28 -26.61 18.39
N ARG A 24 27.76 -25.43 18.05
CA ARG A 24 28.28 -24.12 18.46
C ARG A 24 27.11 -23.29 19.01
N PRO A 25 27.07 -23.01 20.33
CA PRO A 25 26.03 -22.16 20.90
C PRO A 25 26.08 -20.76 20.30
N GLU A 26 24.93 -20.26 19.85
CA GLU A 26 24.80 -18.96 19.22
C GLU A 26 23.72 -18.13 19.94
N ILE A 27 24.03 -16.87 20.25
CA ILE A 27 23.03 -15.89 20.67
C ILE A 27 22.39 -15.30 19.42
N VAL A 28 21.12 -15.59 19.21
CA VAL A 28 20.34 -15.09 18.08
C VAL A 28 19.45 -13.95 18.54
N LEU A 29 19.60 -12.80 17.89
CA LEU A 29 18.72 -11.64 18.06
C LEU A 29 17.64 -11.72 16.99
N GLN A 30 16.38 -11.90 17.41
CA GLN A 30 15.23 -11.94 16.51
C GLN A 30 14.39 -10.69 16.73
N PRO A 31 14.10 -9.88 15.70
CA PRO A 31 13.20 -8.75 15.86
C PRO A 31 11.80 -9.23 16.26
N GLU A 32 11.17 -8.52 17.18
CA GLU A 32 9.81 -8.80 17.62
C GLU A 32 8.81 -8.30 16.58
N MET A 33 8.23 -9.22 15.82
CA MET A 33 7.40 -8.88 14.66
C MET A 33 5.91 -8.78 14.98
N GLN A 34 5.50 -9.00 16.23
CA GLN A 34 4.08 -9.08 16.60
C GLN A 34 3.35 -7.75 16.40
N ALA A 35 4.00 -6.64 16.76
CA ALA A 35 3.43 -5.30 16.56
C ALA A 35 3.27 -4.97 15.06
N ALA A 36 4.30 -5.26 14.26
CA ALA A 36 4.25 -5.10 12.81
C ALA A 36 3.14 -5.96 12.17
N HIS A 37 2.98 -7.20 12.60
CA HIS A 37 1.92 -8.08 12.10
C HIS A 37 0.53 -7.53 12.43
N ALA A 38 0.29 -7.12 13.68
CA ALA A 38 -0.98 -6.53 14.10
C ALA A 38 -1.28 -5.22 13.34
N ALA A 39 -0.27 -4.41 13.06
CA ALA A 39 -0.43 -3.21 12.24
C ALA A 39 -0.87 -3.55 10.79
N LEU A 40 -0.30 -4.59 10.18
CA LEU A 40 -0.71 -5.05 8.85
C LEU A 40 -2.15 -5.58 8.83
N GLU A 41 -2.56 -6.37 9.83
CA GLU A 41 -3.93 -6.86 9.96
C GLU A 41 -4.94 -5.70 10.11
N ARG A 42 -4.58 -4.72 10.94
CA ARG A 42 -5.39 -3.53 11.15
C ARG A 42 -5.49 -2.70 9.87
N LEU A 43 -4.37 -2.48 9.18
CA LEU A 43 -4.33 -1.73 7.93
C LEU A 43 -5.13 -2.43 6.82
N TRP A 44 -4.98 -3.75 6.70
CA TRP A 44 -5.76 -4.57 5.77
C TRP A 44 -7.27 -4.42 6.02
N THR A 45 -7.69 -4.53 7.28
CA THR A 45 -9.10 -4.40 7.66
C THR A 45 -9.64 -3.01 7.32
N ALA A 46 -8.91 -1.96 7.68
CA ALA A 46 -9.31 -0.58 7.42
C ALA A 46 -9.40 -0.29 5.91
N LEU A 47 -8.41 -0.74 5.13
CA LEU A 47 -8.40 -0.60 3.68
C LEU A 47 -9.58 -1.33 3.04
N ALA A 48 -9.81 -2.58 3.41
CA ALA A 48 -10.90 -3.38 2.86
C ALA A 48 -12.26 -2.75 3.15
N GLN A 49 -12.48 -2.30 4.39
CA GLN A 49 -13.70 -1.58 4.75
C GLN A 49 -13.87 -0.28 3.96
N ALA A 50 -12.81 0.53 3.82
CA ALA A 50 -12.85 1.78 3.07
C ALA A 50 -13.12 1.57 1.57
N THR A 51 -12.76 0.41 1.01
CA THR A 51 -13.11 0.01 -0.37
C THR A 51 -14.50 -0.64 -0.50
N GLY A 52 -15.26 -0.75 0.60
CA GLY A 52 -16.63 -1.28 0.58
C GLY A 52 -16.77 -2.79 0.77
N LEU A 53 -15.71 -3.52 1.17
CA LEU A 53 -15.82 -4.92 1.57
C LEU A 53 -16.47 -5.03 2.96
N VAL A 54 -17.74 -5.45 3.00
CA VAL A 54 -18.56 -5.56 4.22
C VAL A 54 -18.05 -6.64 5.19
N ALA A 55 -17.33 -7.64 4.68
CA ALA A 55 -16.71 -8.71 5.48
C ALA A 55 -15.31 -9.03 4.93
N PRO A 56 -14.28 -8.26 5.32
CA PRO A 56 -12.94 -8.48 4.80
C PRO A 56 -12.42 -9.86 5.26
N PRO A 57 -11.77 -10.64 4.38
CA PRO A 57 -11.13 -11.87 4.81
C PRO A 57 -9.98 -11.56 5.78
N ALA A 58 -9.53 -12.56 6.52
CA ALA A 58 -8.32 -12.44 7.32
C ALA A 58 -7.12 -12.02 6.46
N PHE A 59 -6.16 -11.30 7.07
CA PHE A 59 -4.96 -10.83 6.37
C PHE A 59 -4.22 -12.02 5.74
N PRO A 60 -4.08 -12.08 4.40
CA PRO A 60 -3.55 -13.25 3.73
C PRO A 60 -2.01 -13.19 3.65
N ALA A 61 -1.32 -13.31 4.80
CA ALA A 61 0.13 -13.14 4.89
C ALA A 61 0.93 -14.00 3.87
N ALA A 62 0.46 -15.21 3.54
CA ALA A 62 1.11 -16.10 2.57
C ALA A 62 1.17 -15.54 1.13
N ASP A 63 0.32 -14.57 0.83
CA ASP A 63 0.23 -13.93 -0.50
C ASP A 63 1.24 -12.79 -0.68
N PHE A 64 2.04 -12.49 0.34
CA PHE A 64 3.05 -11.45 0.31
C PHE A 64 4.46 -12.03 0.38
N VAL A 65 5.41 -11.31 -0.23
CA VAL A 65 6.83 -11.53 -0.01
C VAL A 65 7.28 -10.55 1.06
N PHE A 66 7.69 -11.08 2.21
CA PHE A 66 8.23 -10.25 3.29
C PHE A 66 9.74 -10.11 3.17
N ALA A 67 10.20 -8.86 3.13
CA ALA A 67 11.61 -8.51 3.22
C ALA A 67 11.84 -7.68 4.48
N LEU A 68 13.07 -7.67 4.99
CA LEU A 68 13.41 -6.86 6.15
C LEU A 68 13.30 -5.35 5.85
N PHE A 69 13.72 -4.97 4.64
CA PHE A 69 13.71 -3.59 4.13
C PHE A 69 12.97 -3.54 2.79
N ALA A 70 12.55 -2.35 2.38
CA ALA A 70 11.92 -2.15 1.08
C ALA A 70 12.84 -2.64 -0.04
N PRO A 71 12.37 -3.53 -0.93
CA PRO A 71 13.17 -4.00 -2.05
C PRO A 71 13.49 -2.85 -3.00
N CYS A 72 14.68 -2.90 -3.61
CA CYS A 72 15.08 -1.96 -4.66
C CYS A 72 14.04 -1.99 -5.80
N GLU A 73 13.62 -0.81 -6.24
CA GLU A 73 12.41 -0.61 -7.07
C GLU A 73 12.64 -0.86 -8.57
N ASP A 74 13.83 -1.32 -8.96
CA ASP A 74 14.28 -1.48 -10.36
C ASP A 74 13.73 -2.71 -11.10
N ALA A 75 12.84 -3.49 -10.49
CA ALA A 75 12.24 -4.64 -11.17
C ALA A 75 11.27 -4.17 -12.26
N SER A 76 11.63 -4.39 -13.53
CA SER A 76 10.81 -4.02 -14.70
C SER A 76 9.50 -4.80 -14.82
N GLU A 77 9.36 -5.91 -14.08
CA GLU A 77 8.17 -6.76 -14.08
C GLU A 77 7.44 -6.71 -12.73
N ALA A 78 6.12 -6.66 -12.81
CA ALA A 78 5.25 -6.73 -11.64
C ALA A 78 5.37 -8.14 -11.01
N PRO A 79 5.79 -8.26 -9.74
CA PRO A 79 6.03 -9.57 -9.14
C PRO A 79 4.71 -10.35 -8.97
N LEU A 80 4.78 -11.68 -8.95
CA LEU A 80 3.61 -12.53 -8.71
C LEU A 80 2.95 -12.27 -7.34
N ARG A 81 3.74 -11.82 -6.36
CA ARG A 81 3.31 -11.49 -5.00
C ARG A 81 3.82 -10.10 -4.62
N PRO A 82 2.98 -9.21 -4.05
CA PRO A 82 3.43 -7.91 -3.60
C PRO A 82 4.46 -8.04 -2.47
N GLY A 83 5.48 -7.18 -2.50
CA GLY A 83 6.50 -7.12 -1.45
C GLY A 83 6.06 -6.21 -0.29
N ILE A 84 6.27 -6.65 0.94
CA ILE A 84 6.11 -5.85 2.15
C ILE A 84 7.44 -5.79 2.90
N ALA A 85 7.86 -4.58 3.26
CA ALA A 85 8.98 -4.38 4.16
C ALA A 85 8.52 -4.50 5.61
N TRP A 86 9.22 -5.30 6.38
CA TRP A 86 8.99 -5.40 7.82
C TRP A 86 9.31 -4.11 8.55
N SER A 87 10.33 -3.35 8.10
CA SER A 87 10.63 -2.02 8.64
C SER A 87 9.45 -1.04 8.45
N ASP A 88 8.75 -1.10 7.32
CA ASP A 88 7.56 -0.27 7.06
C ASP A 88 6.41 -0.64 8.01
N ALA A 89 6.10 -1.93 8.13
CA ALA A 89 5.05 -2.40 9.03
C ALA A 89 5.36 -2.06 10.51
N GLN A 90 6.63 -2.13 10.89
CA GLN A 90 7.08 -1.76 12.24
C GLN A 90 7.01 -0.25 12.47
N ALA A 91 7.38 0.58 11.48
CA ALA A 91 7.23 2.02 11.55
C ALA A 91 5.75 2.43 11.68
N LEU A 92 4.86 1.76 10.97
CA LEU A 92 3.41 1.97 11.08
C LEU A 92 2.84 1.52 12.43
N ALA A 93 3.43 0.50 13.07
CA ALA A 93 3.04 0.06 14.40
C ALA A 93 3.42 1.05 15.52
N GLY A 94 4.25 2.05 15.22
CA GLY A 94 4.63 3.12 16.14
C GLY A 94 3.48 4.11 16.43
N ALA A 95 3.81 5.17 17.16
CA ALA A 95 2.90 6.29 17.36
C ALA A 95 2.96 7.24 16.16
N ALA A 96 1.84 7.92 15.89
CA ALA A 96 1.80 9.03 14.95
C ALA A 96 2.80 10.15 15.33
N PRO A 97 3.28 10.96 14.37
CA PRO A 97 2.93 10.94 12.94
C PRO A 97 3.56 9.76 12.18
N HIS A 98 2.82 9.20 11.23
CA HIS A 98 3.31 8.14 10.37
C HIS A 98 3.84 8.70 9.06
N SER A 99 4.93 8.13 8.55
CA SER A 99 5.49 8.55 7.26
C SER A 99 4.50 8.27 6.11
N PRO A 100 4.18 9.26 5.25
CA PRO A 100 3.29 9.05 4.11
C PRO A 100 3.87 8.06 3.09
N VAL A 101 5.19 8.05 2.89
CA VAL A 101 5.87 7.08 2.00
C VAL A 101 5.72 5.63 2.49
N VAL A 102 5.90 5.39 3.80
CA VAL A 102 5.69 4.07 4.43
C VAL A 102 4.25 3.61 4.22
N LEU A 103 3.28 4.47 4.52
CA LEU A 103 1.87 4.16 4.33
C LEU A 103 1.56 3.88 2.85
N ALA A 104 2.11 4.67 1.92
CA ALA A 104 1.91 4.47 0.49
C ALA A 104 2.42 3.10 0.01
N ARG A 105 3.63 2.69 0.42
CA ARG A 105 4.19 1.39 0.05
C ARG A 105 3.32 0.23 0.57
N LEU A 106 2.86 0.32 1.82
CA LEU A 106 2.00 -0.68 2.42
C LEU A 106 0.62 -0.72 1.73
N LEU A 107 -0.03 0.43 1.54
CA LEU A 107 -1.33 0.52 0.86
C LEU A 107 -1.26 0.00 -0.57
N ARG A 108 -0.18 0.28 -1.28
CA ARG A 108 0.02 -0.23 -2.64
C ARG A 108 0.07 -1.75 -2.66
N ALA A 109 0.87 -2.35 -1.78
CA ALA A 109 1.01 -3.80 -1.70
C ALA A 109 -0.33 -4.47 -1.31
N LEU A 110 -0.98 -3.97 -0.26
CA LEU A 110 -2.26 -4.49 0.21
C LEU A 110 -3.37 -4.29 -0.82
N GLY A 111 -3.46 -3.11 -1.42
CA GLY A 111 -4.45 -2.76 -2.45
C GLY A 111 -4.32 -3.65 -3.69
N ALA A 112 -3.09 -3.96 -4.12
CA ALA A 112 -2.87 -4.92 -5.20
C ALA A 112 -3.45 -6.30 -4.86
N ARG A 113 -3.38 -6.73 -3.59
CA ARG A 113 -4.00 -8.01 -3.21
C ARG A 113 -5.51 -7.94 -3.04
N LEU A 114 -6.02 -6.78 -2.66
CA LEU A 114 -7.44 -6.49 -2.50
C LEU A 114 -8.19 -6.35 -3.84
N ALA A 115 -7.48 -6.14 -4.94
CA ALA A 115 -8.05 -6.05 -6.29
C ALA A 115 -8.98 -7.23 -6.64
N ALA A 116 -8.52 -8.47 -6.38
CA ALA A 116 -9.26 -9.67 -6.76
C ALA A 116 -10.64 -9.80 -6.07
N PRO A 117 -10.77 -9.73 -4.73
CA PRO A 117 -12.09 -9.77 -4.09
C PRO A 117 -12.97 -8.56 -4.45
N LEU A 118 -12.39 -7.47 -4.94
CA LEU A 118 -13.13 -6.32 -5.47
C LEU A 118 -13.52 -6.48 -6.95
N GLY A 119 -13.20 -7.59 -7.63
CA GLY A 119 -13.56 -7.81 -9.04
C GLY A 119 -12.70 -7.04 -10.03
N VAL A 120 -11.52 -6.56 -9.61
CA VAL A 120 -10.52 -5.94 -10.49
C VAL A 120 -9.61 -7.02 -11.07
N ALA A 121 -9.35 -6.96 -12.38
CA ALA A 121 -8.50 -7.91 -13.09
C ALA A 121 -7.08 -7.96 -12.51
N SER A 122 -6.47 -9.16 -12.49
CA SER A 122 -5.10 -9.36 -12.01
C SER A 122 -4.07 -8.49 -12.72
N ALA A 123 -4.24 -8.27 -14.03
CA ALA A 123 -3.37 -7.41 -14.83
C ALA A 123 -3.41 -5.92 -14.40
N GLN A 124 -4.43 -5.50 -13.65
CA GLN A 124 -4.62 -4.13 -13.18
C GLN A 124 -4.34 -3.98 -11.67
N ALA A 125 -4.06 -5.08 -10.97
CA ALA A 125 -3.95 -5.11 -9.51
C ALA A 125 -2.94 -4.10 -8.97
N TYR A 126 -1.73 -4.03 -9.54
CA TYR A 126 -0.70 -3.09 -9.09
C TYR A 126 -1.06 -1.63 -9.35
N GLY A 127 -1.66 -1.33 -10.52
CA GLY A 127 -2.17 0.01 -10.83
C GLY A 127 -3.27 0.44 -9.86
N PHE A 128 -4.18 -0.48 -9.54
CA PHE A 128 -5.22 -0.26 -8.54
C PHE A 128 -4.64 0.03 -7.15
N GLY A 129 -3.68 -0.78 -6.69
CA GLY A 129 -2.99 -0.54 -5.42
C GLY A 129 -2.27 0.81 -5.38
N ALA A 130 -1.57 1.17 -6.46
CA ALA A 130 -0.89 2.46 -6.57
C ALA A 130 -1.86 3.65 -6.56
N ALA A 131 -3.00 3.53 -7.24
CA ALA A 131 -4.06 4.56 -7.22
C ALA A 131 -4.62 4.78 -5.81
N LEU A 132 -4.91 3.70 -5.06
CA LEU A 132 -5.37 3.79 -3.66
C LEU A 132 -4.31 4.42 -2.74
N ALA A 133 -3.06 3.99 -2.87
CA ALA A 133 -1.94 4.54 -2.09
C ALA A 133 -1.75 6.04 -2.36
N PHE A 134 -1.79 6.43 -3.64
CA PHE A 134 -1.67 7.82 -4.04
C PHE A 134 -2.84 8.67 -3.54
N ALA A 135 -4.07 8.18 -3.67
CA ALA A 135 -5.26 8.85 -3.14
C ALA A 135 -5.12 9.14 -1.64
N ALA A 136 -4.62 8.16 -0.87
CA ALA A 136 -4.47 8.26 0.56
C ALA A 136 -3.32 9.18 1.00
N THR A 137 -2.20 9.20 0.29
CA THR A 137 -0.93 9.75 0.79
C THR A 137 -0.32 10.85 -0.10
N GLY A 138 -0.81 11.00 -1.32
CA GLY A 138 -0.21 11.83 -2.36
C GLY A 138 1.14 11.33 -2.87
N GLN A 139 1.59 10.14 -2.45
CA GLN A 139 2.89 9.58 -2.83
C GLN A 139 2.77 8.61 -3.99
N VAL A 140 3.61 8.79 -5.00
CA VAL A 140 3.85 7.80 -6.05
C VAL A 140 5.05 6.96 -5.62
N THR A 141 4.83 5.67 -5.39
CA THR A 141 5.89 4.78 -4.89
C THR A 141 6.78 4.23 -5.98
N ARG A 142 6.37 4.28 -7.25
CA ARG A 142 7.19 3.85 -8.39
C ARG A 142 6.92 4.71 -9.61
N ALA A 143 7.98 5.07 -10.33
CA ALA A 143 7.86 5.85 -11.56
C ALA A 143 6.99 5.17 -12.63
N THR A 144 7.01 3.84 -12.71
CA THR A 144 6.18 3.06 -13.64
C THR A 144 4.68 3.14 -13.37
N GLU A 145 4.28 3.64 -12.19
CA GLU A 145 2.89 3.72 -11.74
C GLU A 145 2.37 5.17 -11.76
N GLN A 146 3.20 6.13 -12.18
CA GLN A 146 2.85 7.56 -12.24
C GLN A 146 1.57 7.78 -13.06
N GLN A 147 1.43 7.07 -14.18
CA GLN A 147 0.27 7.19 -15.05
C GLN A 147 -1.03 6.83 -14.30
N GLU A 148 -1.05 5.74 -13.55
CA GLU A 148 -2.19 5.28 -12.78
C GLU A 148 -2.51 6.24 -11.64
N CYS A 149 -1.48 6.78 -10.98
CA CYS A 149 -1.64 7.80 -9.94
C CYS A 149 -2.24 9.10 -10.49
N ASP A 150 -1.76 9.59 -11.64
CA ASP A 150 -2.28 10.80 -12.27
C ASP A 150 -3.73 10.64 -12.72
N ILE A 151 -4.08 9.49 -13.32
CA ILE A 151 -5.47 9.19 -13.68
C ILE A 151 -6.34 9.16 -12.41
N ALA A 152 -5.88 8.53 -11.32
CA ALA A 152 -6.60 8.55 -10.05
C ALA A 152 -6.76 9.97 -9.50
N GLY A 153 -5.74 10.82 -9.59
CA GLY A 153 -5.82 12.24 -9.21
C GLY A 153 -6.90 12.98 -10.00
N ALA A 154 -6.97 12.77 -11.31
CA ALA A 154 -8.00 13.37 -12.16
C ALA A 154 -9.41 12.92 -11.79
N VAL A 155 -9.60 11.64 -11.44
CA VAL A 155 -10.88 11.06 -11.00
C VAL A 155 -11.38 11.68 -9.70
N LEU A 156 -10.47 11.87 -8.75
CA LEU A 156 -10.85 12.28 -7.41
C LEU A 156 -11.28 13.75 -7.36
N GLY A 157 -10.71 14.59 -8.23
CA GLY A 157 -10.95 16.04 -8.27
C GLY A 157 -10.48 16.78 -7.01
N ALA A 158 -9.85 16.08 -6.07
CA ALA A 158 -9.36 16.58 -4.79
C ALA A 158 -7.85 16.34 -4.70
N ALA A 159 -7.17 17.11 -3.84
CA ALA A 159 -5.74 16.98 -3.60
C ALA A 159 -5.42 15.62 -2.93
N PRO A 160 -4.73 14.70 -3.61
CA PRO A 160 -4.33 13.42 -3.03
C PRO A 160 -3.47 13.64 -1.76
N GLY A 161 -3.66 12.81 -0.73
CA GLY A 161 -2.95 12.95 0.54
C GLY A 161 -3.50 14.00 1.52
N LEU A 162 -4.44 14.86 1.09
CA LEU A 162 -5.00 15.90 1.97
C LEU A 162 -5.65 15.32 3.22
N ALA A 163 -6.47 14.28 3.07
CA ALA A 163 -7.15 13.63 4.19
C ALA A 163 -6.17 13.05 5.24
N PHE A 164 -4.99 12.57 4.79
CA PHE A 164 -3.95 12.07 5.69
C PHE A 164 -3.31 13.19 6.50
N ASN A 165 -3.04 14.33 5.86
CA ASN A 165 -2.50 15.51 6.54
C ASN A 165 -3.52 16.09 7.53
N GLU A 166 -4.80 16.17 7.15
CA GLU A 166 -5.89 16.65 8.02
C GLU A 166 -6.13 15.73 9.23
N ALA A 167 -5.84 14.43 9.07
CA ALA A 167 -5.85 13.47 10.15
C ALA A 167 -4.58 13.52 11.04
N GLY A 168 -3.70 14.50 10.87
CA GLY A 168 -2.47 14.64 11.64
C GLY A 168 -1.44 13.54 11.33
N GLU A 169 -1.44 13.03 10.09
CA GLU A 169 -0.58 11.93 9.65
C GLU A 169 -0.77 10.64 10.47
N ASP A 170 -1.96 10.47 11.06
CA ASP A 170 -2.32 9.29 11.81
C ASP A 170 -3.07 8.28 10.93
N ALA A 171 -2.37 7.22 10.49
CA ALA A 171 -2.95 6.11 9.74
C ALA A 171 -4.03 5.35 10.52
N TRP A 172 -4.11 5.56 11.83
CA TRP A 172 -5.04 4.93 12.74
C TRP A 172 -6.27 5.78 13.05
N ALA A 173 -6.30 7.03 12.58
CA ALA A 173 -7.43 7.94 12.76
C ALA A 173 -8.67 7.42 12.01
N PRO A 174 -9.81 7.17 12.68
CA PRO A 174 -11.04 6.76 12.00
C PRO A 174 -11.53 7.78 10.96
N ALA A 175 -11.30 9.07 11.23
CA ALA A 175 -11.67 10.17 10.33
C ALA A 175 -10.95 10.09 8.97
N LEU A 176 -9.70 9.60 8.94
CA LEU A 176 -8.95 9.38 7.71
C LEU A 176 -9.70 8.39 6.80
N TRP A 177 -10.03 7.22 7.32
CA TRP A 177 -10.65 6.15 6.54
C TRP A 177 -12.06 6.50 6.09
N ALA A 178 -12.81 7.23 6.92
CA ALA A 178 -14.10 7.78 6.54
C ALA A 178 -13.98 8.79 5.38
N ALA A 179 -12.96 9.67 5.40
CA ALA A 179 -12.70 10.64 4.35
C ALA A 179 -12.21 9.97 3.05
N LEU A 180 -11.44 8.88 3.13
CA LEU A 180 -10.92 8.15 1.97
C LEU A 180 -11.97 7.28 1.27
N ALA A 181 -12.95 6.77 2.00
CA ALA A 181 -13.90 5.78 1.47
C ALA A 181 -14.63 6.21 0.16
N PRO A 182 -15.16 7.44 0.02
CA PRO A 182 -15.77 7.87 -1.23
C PRO A 182 -14.80 7.91 -2.41
N GLY A 183 -13.54 8.28 -2.16
CA GLY A 183 -12.48 8.26 -3.18
C GLY A 183 -12.12 6.85 -3.60
N PHE A 184 -11.97 5.94 -2.62
CA PHE A 184 -11.67 4.54 -2.87
C PHE A 184 -12.79 3.82 -3.63
N ALA A 185 -14.05 4.13 -3.34
CA ALA A 185 -15.19 3.62 -4.10
C ALA A 185 -15.08 4.02 -5.58
N ARG A 186 -14.87 5.32 -5.87
CA ARG A 186 -14.71 5.81 -7.25
C ARG A 186 -13.54 5.15 -7.99
N ILE A 187 -12.38 5.01 -7.34
CA ILE A 187 -11.21 4.32 -7.92
C ILE A 187 -11.54 2.86 -8.22
N THR A 188 -12.24 2.18 -7.30
CA THR A 188 -12.65 0.78 -7.45
C THR A 188 -13.60 0.62 -8.64
N ASP A 189 -14.60 1.49 -8.76
CA ASP A 189 -15.58 1.44 -9.84
C ASP A 189 -14.92 1.64 -11.22
N ILE A 190 -13.98 2.57 -11.34
CA ILE A 190 -13.25 2.77 -12.60
C ILE A 190 -12.38 1.56 -12.96
N HIS A 191 -11.71 0.94 -11.99
CA HIS A 191 -10.93 -0.28 -12.27
C HIS A 191 -11.83 -1.49 -12.60
N ARG A 192 -13.04 -1.56 -12.03
CA ARG A 192 -14.06 -2.54 -12.44
C ARG A 192 -14.52 -2.30 -13.87
N GLN A 193 -14.79 -1.04 -14.24
CA GLN A 193 -15.15 -0.68 -15.61
C GLN A 193 -14.01 -1.03 -16.60
N TRP A 194 -12.76 -0.75 -16.26
CA TRP A 194 -11.61 -1.15 -17.06
C TRP A 194 -11.40 -2.66 -17.13
N THR A 195 -11.82 -3.39 -16.11
CA THR A 195 -11.83 -4.85 -16.11
C THR A 195 -12.89 -5.39 -17.07
N ALA A 196 -14.09 -4.80 -17.08
CA ALA A 196 -15.18 -5.17 -17.97
C ALA A 196 -14.93 -4.73 -19.43
N GLU A 197 -14.32 -3.56 -19.64
CA GLU A 197 -14.04 -2.97 -20.95
C GLU A 197 -12.58 -2.47 -21.03
N PRO A 198 -11.62 -3.37 -21.35
CA PRO A 198 -10.20 -3.03 -21.41
C PRO A 198 -9.86 -1.90 -22.41
N ALA A 199 -10.71 -1.69 -23.41
CA ALA A 199 -10.58 -0.58 -24.36
C ALA A 199 -10.69 0.80 -23.69
N LEU A 200 -11.45 0.93 -22.59
CA LEU A 200 -11.52 2.17 -21.81
C LEU A 200 -10.16 2.50 -21.18
N LEU A 201 -9.50 1.52 -20.57
CA LEU A 201 -8.17 1.71 -19.98
C LEU A 201 -7.16 2.14 -21.05
N ALA A 202 -7.17 1.48 -22.22
CA ALA A 202 -6.29 1.85 -23.32
C ALA A 202 -6.52 3.29 -23.80
N ARG A 203 -7.79 3.73 -23.88
CA ARG A 203 -8.16 5.11 -24.21
C ARG A 203 -7.69 6.10 -23.16
N SER A 204 -7.93 5.84 -21.87
CA SER A 204 -7.48 6.69 -20.77
C SER A 204 -5.96 6.85 -20.75
N ARG A 205 -5.22 5.75 -20.90
CA ARG A 205 -3.75 5.78 -20.98
C ARG A 205 -3.24 6.54 -22.20
N ALA A 206 -3.96 6.47 -23.33
CA ALA A 206 -3.59 7.21 -24.53
C ALA A 206 -3.89 8.70 -24.40
N ALA A 207 -4.98 9.07 -23.74
CA ALA A 207 -5.33 10.47 -23.44
C ALA A 207 -4.31 11.11 -22.48
N TRP A 208 -3.94 10.41 -21.39
CA TRP A 208 -2.89 10.85 -20.46
C TRP A 208 -1.57 11.12 -21.18
N ARG A 209 -1.12 10.20 -22.05
CA ARG A 209 0.13 10.37 -22.83
C ARG A 209 0.11 11.57 -23.77
N ARG A 210 -1.08 12.01 -24.21
CA ARG A 210 -1.25 13.18 -25.08
C ARG A 210 -1.45 14.49 -24.30
N GLY A 211 -1.51 14.43 -22.97
CA GLY A 211 -1.79 15.60 -22.13
C GLY A 211 -3.19 16.18 -22.33
N VAL A 212 -4.15 15.38 -22.81
CA VAL A 212 -5.53 15.82 -22.99
C VAL A 212 -6.27 15.61 -21.68
N THR A 213 -7.04 16.61 -21.25
CA THR A 213 -7.92 16.52 -20.08
C THR A 213 -8.79 15.25 -20.18
N LEU A 214 -8.67 14.38 -19.18
CA LEU A 214 -9.46 13.16 -19.10
C LEU A 214 -10.89 13.55 -18.71
N GLU A 215 -11.79 13.66 -19.68
CA GLU A 215 -13.23 13.69 -19.40
C GLU A 215 -13.66 12.29 -18.97
N LEU A 216 -13.50 12.00 -17.67
CA LEU A 216 -14.00 10.77 -17.07
C LEU A 216 -15.47 11.03 -16.72
N GLY A 217 -16.34 10.73 -17.69
CA GLY A 217 -17.77 10.95 -17.57
C GLY A 217 -18.34 10.27 -16.31
N GLY A 218 -19.00 11.06 -15.47
CA GLY A 218 -19.89 10.56 -14.44
C GLY A 218 -21.24 10.25 -15.07
N ALA A 219 -21.73 9.03 -14.86
CA ALA A 219 -23.14 8.69 -14.98
C ALA A 219 -23.74 8.67 -13.56
#